data_AF-A0A7Y3EY43-F1
#
_entry.id   AF-A0A7Y3EY43-F1
#
_cell.length_a   1.000
_cell.length_b   1.000
_cell.length_c   1.000
_cell.angle_alpha   90.00
_cell.angle_beta   90.00
_cell.angle_gamma   90.00
#
_symmetry.space_group_name_H-M   'P 1'
#
loop_
_entity.id
_entity.type
_entity.pdbx_description
1 polymer ?
#
loop_
_entity_poly.entity_id
_entity_poly.type
_entity_poly.pdbx_seq_one_letter_code
_entity_poly.pdbx_strand_id
1 'polypeptide(L)'
;MKINPDVCISCLECIDFCPMHCILETDEGVLIDQGDCVECSVCLHSEICPVEAIYRPEESLVYPRAIRLQMSDPSAEHPVFKAWGRGTEEAKTNDVTGKFSHGEYGMLFEFGRPVTGTRLTEVEKITRAVCAHGFEILKENPVFGLLEDKESGLMKKEYRNEKVLSIILEIRFEAERLSEVVKTIFPLLDDLETVVSVGLVTRFSERGDLPVIQELQAQKVAVRPNAKINVGLGRPLIS
;
A
#
# COMPACT_ATOMS: atom_id res chain seq x y z
N MET A 1 15.73 -1.60 -11.38
CA MET A 1 16.35 -2.84 -11.89
C MET A 1 16.73 -2.64 -13.35
N LYS A 2 17.89 -3.17 -13.76
CA LYS A 2 18.38 -3.13 -15.15
C LYS A 2 18.98 -4.49 -15.53
N ILE A 3 19.14 -4.71 -16.83
CA ILE A 3 19.85 -5.86 -17.41
C ILE A 3 21.14 -5.33 -18.02
N ASN A 4 22.26 -6.00 -17.74
CA ASN A 4 23.54 -5.71 -18.36
C ASN A 4 23.61 -6.36 -19.76
N PRO A 5 23.59 -5.59 -20.86
CA PRO A 5 23.55 -6.15 -22.21
C PRO A 5 24.86 -6.86 -22.60
N ASP A 6 26.00 -6.49 -22.01
CA ASP A 6 27.29 -7.09 -22.33
C ASP A 6 27.43 -8.53 -21.80
N VAL A 7 26.59 -8.90 -20.83
CA VAL A 7 26.61 -10.20 -20.15
C VAL A 7 25.37 -11.02 -20.49
N CYS A 8 24.24 -10.36 -20.82
CA CYS A 8 22.99 -11.04 -21.14
C CYS A 8 23.13 -11.94 -22.37
N ILE A 9 22.69 -13.20 -22.23
CA ILE A 9 22.67 -14.19 -23.31
C ILE A 9 21.28 -14.37 -23.94
N SER A 10 20.32 -13.50 -23.59
CA SER A 10 18.94 -13.52 -24.09
C SER A 10 18.23 -14.89 -23.99
N CYS A 11 18.41 -15.61 -22.88
CA CYS A 11 17.73 -16.91 -22.67
C CYS A 11 16.25 -16.79 -22.28
N LEU A 12 15.76 -15.57 -22.02
CA LEU A 12 14.36 -15.22 -21.72
C LEU A 12 13.77 -15.79 -20.41
N GLU A 13 14.48 -16.65 -19.68
CA GLU A 13 13.99 -17.32 -18.46
C GLU A 13 13.54 -16.33 -17.36
N CYS A 14 14.13 -15.14 -17.32
CA CYS A 14 13.78 -14.13 -16.32
C CYS A 14 12.42 -13.45 -16.53
N ILE A 15 11.82 -13.55 -17.73
CA ILE A 15 10.57 -12.84 -18.07
C ILE A 15 9.43 -13.25 -17.13
N ASP A 16 9.23 -14.55 -16.93
CA ASP A 16 8.14 -15.10 -16.12
C ASP A 16 8.27 -14.81 -14.62
N PHE A 17 9.46 -14.42 -14.17
CA PHE A 17 9.73 -14.07 -12.78
C PHE A 17 9.37 -12.61 -12.45
N CYS A 18 9.05 -11.78 -13.46
CA CYS A 18 8.61 -10.41 -13.21
C CYS A 18 7.09 -10.39 -12.93
N PRO A 19 6.65 -10.18 -11.67
CA PRO A 19 5.23 -10.19 -11.36
C PRO A 19 4.48 -8.99 -11.94
N MET A 20 5.21 -7.93 -12.33
CA MET A 20 4.68 -6.74 -12.99
C MET A 20 4.79 -6.81 -14.53
N HIS A 21 5.29 -7.91 -15.09
CA HIS A 21 5.53 -8.08 -16.53
C HIS A 21 6.40 -6.98 -17.16
N CYS A 22 7.36 -6.44 -16.41
CA CYS A 22 8.24 -5.35 -16.87
C CYS A 22 9.51 -5.85 -17.57
N ILE A 23 9.80 -7.15 -17.57
CA ILE A 23 10.95 -7.70 -18.30
C ILE A 23 10.45 -8.09 -19.69
N LEU A 24 10.99 -7.44 -20.72
CA LEU A 24 10.49 -7.49 -22.09
C LEU A 24 11.57 -8.04 -23.02
N GLU A 25 11.15 -8.89 -23.95
CA GLU A 25 11.93 -9.27 -25.12
C GLU A 25 11.80 -8.17 -26.20
N THR A 26 12.93 -7.77 -26.78
CA THR A 26 13.01 -6.79 -27.88
C THR A 26 13.99 -7.27 -28.94
N ASP A 27 14.02 -6.58 -30.08
CA ASP A 27 14.98 -6.85 -31.16
C ASP A 27 16.45 -6.71 -30.71
N GLU A 28 16.72 -5.96 -29.64
CA GLU A 28 18.06 -5.72 -29.08
C GLU A 28 18.40 -6.65 -27.90
N GLY A 29 17.49 -7.58 -27.53
CA GLY A 29 17.67 -8.53 -26.44
C GLY A 29 16.60 -8.40 -25.36
N VAL A 30 17.00 -8.37 -24.09
CA VAL A 30 16.07 -8.31 -22.96
C VAL A 30 16.26 -7.01 -22.19
N LEU A 31 15.17 -6.27 -21.95
CA LEU A 31 15.20 -5.03 -21.17
C LEU A 31 14.17 -5.03 -20.05
N ILE A 32 14.32 -4.10 -19.11
CA ILE A 32 13.33 -3.85 -18.05
C ILE A 32 12.66 -2.50 -18.31
N ASP A 33 11.34 -2.47 -18.42
CA ASP A 33 10.55 -1.23 -18.48
C ASP A 33 10.76 -0.43 -17.19
N GLN A 34 11.49 0.68 -17.31
CA GLN A 34 11.83 1.55 -16.19
C GLN A 34 10.64 2.40 -15.71
N GLY A 35 9.61 2.58 -16.54
CA GLY A 35 8.39 3.32 -16.19
C GLY A 35 7.46 2.53 -15.28
N ASP A 36 7.43 1.20 -15.47
CA ASP A 36 6.50 0.30 -14.78
C ASP A 36 7.15 -0.63 -13.74
N CYS A 37 8.48 -0.81 -13.79
CA CYS A 37 9.18 -1.57 -12.77
C CYS A 37 9.02 -0.94 -11.39
N VAL A 38 8.48 -1.70 -10.45
CA VAL A 38 8.23 -1.26 -9.05
C VAL A 38 9.39 -1.60 -8.10
N GLU A 39 10.55 -2.04 -8.61
CA GLU A 39 11.72 -2.36 -7.78
C GLU A 39 11.46 -3.43 -6.69
N CYS A 40 10.58 -4.42 -6.94
CA CYS A 40 10.23 -5.48 -5.98
C CYS A 40 11.31 -6.55 -5.75
N SER A 41 12.38 -6.51 -6.55
CA SER A 41 13.54 -7.41 -6.46
C SER A 41 13.31 -8.90 -6.66
N VAL A 42 12.11 -9.32 -7.06
CA VAL A 42 11.80 -10.74 -7.31
C VAL A 42 12.73 -11.33 -8.36
N CYS A 43 12.91 -10.65 -9.50
CA CYS A 43 13.80 -11.14 -10.56
C CYS A 43 15.26 -11.25 -10.11
N LEU A 44 15.73 -10.33 -9.27
CA LEU A 44 17.08 -10.36 -8.72
C LEU A 44 17.25 -11.51 -7.70
N HIS A 45 16.34 -11.62 -6.72
CA HIS A 45 16.40 -12.62 -5.65
C HIS A 45 16.06 -14.04 -6.12
N SER A 46 15.41 -14.20 -7.27
CA SER A 46 15.13 -15.52 -7.84
C SER A 46 16.37 -16.26 -8.32
N GLU A 47 17.50 -15.55 -8.52
CA GLU A 47 18.75 -16.08 -9.07
C GLU A 47 18.55 -16.84 -10.40
N ILE A 48 17.47 -16.54 -11.14
CA ILE A 48 17.11 -17.23 -12.37
C ILE A 48 18.08 -16.94 -13.52
N CYS A 49 18.80 -15.82 -13.48
CA CYS A 49 19.71 -15.45 -14.55
C CYS A 49 21.03 -16.23 -14.42
N PRO A 50 21.36 -17.17 -15.34
CA PRO A 50 22.55 -18.02 -15.22
C PRO A 50 23.88 -17.26 -15.38
N VAL A 51 23.80 -16.01 -15.85
CA VAL A 51 24.94 -15.13 -16.11
C VAL A 51 24.89 -13.85 -15.27
N GLU A 52 24.00 -13.78 -14.26
CA GLU A 52 23.90 -12.66 -13.32
C GLU A 52 23.75 -11.27 -13.98
N ALA A 53 23.09 -11.19 -15.13
CA ALA A 53 22.94 -9.94 -15.87
C ALA A 53 21.94 -8.96 -15.23
N ILE A 54 21.07 -9.40 -14.31
CA ILE A 54 20.08 -8.56 -13.65
C ILE A 54 20.72 -7.87 -12.44
N TYR A 55 20.60 -6.55 -12.34
CA TYR A 55 21.17 -5.80 -11.21
C TYR A 55 20.31 -4.61 -10.79
N ARG A 56 20.56 -4.12 -9.58
CA ARG A 56 19.96 -2.88 -9.05
C ARG A 56 20.93 -1.70 -9.28
N PRO A 57 20.61 -0.74 -10.16
CA PRO A 57 21.45 0.45 -10.33
C PRO A 57 21.32 1.41 -9.13
N GLU A 58 22.35 2.22 -8.88
CA GLU A 58 22.40 3.19 -7.77
C GLU A 58 21.21 4.16 -7.76
N GLU A 59 20.73 4.58 -8.93
CA GLU A 59 19.54 5.44 -9.08
C GLU A 59 18.27 4.84 -8.45
N SER A 60 18.20 3.52 -8.25
CA SER A 60 17.08 2.85 -7.57
C SER A 60 17.07 3.12 -6.07
N LEU A 61 18.17 3.62 -5.52
CA LEU A 61 18.34 3.94 -4.10
C LEU A 61 18.22 5.45 -3.83
N VAL A 62 18.00 6.26 -4.86
CA VAL A 62 17.86 7.71 -4.77
C VAL A 62 16.40 8.10 -4.95
N TYR A 63 15.91 9.03 -4.13
CA TYR A 63 14.55 9.57 -4.28
C TYR A 63 14.45 10.41 -5.57
N PRO A 64 13.31 10.34 -6.29
CA PRO A 64 12.05 9.72 -5.87
C PRO A 64 11.96 8.20 -6.06
N ARG A 65 12.78 7.61 -6.94
CA ARG A 65 12.70 6.20 -7.32
C ARG A 65 12.84 5.21 -6.16
N ALA A 66 13.60 5.56 -5.13
CA ALA A 66 13.77 4.76 -3.91
C ALA A 66 12.44 4.38 -3.23
N ILE A 67 11.37 5.16 -3.42
CA ILE A 67 10.04 4.83 -2.87
C ILE A 67 9.47 3.54 -3.46
N ARG A 68 9.80 3.21 -4.71
CA ARG A 68 9.37 1.97 -5.36
C ARG A 68 9.88 0.77 -4.60
N LEU A 69 11.17 0.76 -4.30
CA LEU A 69 11.83 -0.29 -3.54
C LEU A 69 11.20 -0.43 -2.15
N GLN A 70 11.06 0.68 -1.43
CA GLN A 70 10.52 0.71 -0.06
C GLN A 70 9.07 0.17 0.04
N MET A 71 8.26 0.38 -1.00
CA MET A 71 6.86 -0.05 -1.02
C MET A 71 6.64 -1.42 -1.69
N SER A 72 7.70 -2.02 -2.27
CA SER A 72 7.56 -3.21 -3.11
C SER A 72 8.42 -4.39 -2.68
N ASP A 73 9.59 -4.12 -2.11
CA ASP A 73 10.50 -5.15 -1.62
C ASP A 73 10.33 -5.30 -0.10
N PRO A 74 9.87 -6.47 0.40
CA PRO A 74 9.70 -6.69 1.83
C PRO A 74 11.01 -6.72 2.62
N SER A 75 12.16 -6.85 1.94
CA SER A 75 13.49 -6.78 2.56
C SER A 75 14.02 -5.35 2.72
N ALA A 76 13.39 -4.36 2.08
CA ALA A 76 13.77 -2.97 2.18
C ALA A 76 13.15 -2.31 3.43
N GLU A 77 13.98 -1.67 4.25
CA GLU A 77 13.51 -0.86 5.37
C GLU A 77 13.13 0.54 4.91
N HIS A 78 12.02 1.08 5.43
CA HIS A 78 11.69 2.49 5.22
C HIS A 78 12.52 3.37 6.19
N PRO A 79 13.41 4.26 5.71
CA PRO A 79 14.39 4.96 6.53
C PRO A 79 13.77 5.87 7.60
N VAL A 80 12.57 6.42 7.34
CA VAL A 80 11.86 7.32 8.26
C VAL A 80 11.08 6.58 9.35
N PHE A 81 10.38 5.50 9.00
CA PHE A 81 9.43 4.85 9.90
C PHE A 81 10.02 3.66 10.65
N LYS A 82 11.22 3.19 10.28
CA LYS A 82 11.88 1.99 10.83
C LYS A 82 10.93 0.78 10.89
N ALA A 83 10.02 0.73 9.93
CA ALA A 83 9.01 -0.30 9.80
C ALA A 83 9.28 -1.06 8.50
N TRP A 84 9.10 -2.38 8.57
CA TRP A 84 9.09 -3.24 7.40
C TRP A 84 7.66 -3.35 6.88
N GLY A 85 7.40 -2.87 5.65
CA GLY A 85 6.10 -3.06 5.01
C GLY A 85 5.51 -1.81 4.36
N ARG A 86 4.25 -1.94 3.94
CA ARG A 86 3.56 -0.98 3.06
C ARG A 86 2.52 -0.08 3.77
N GLY A 87 2.47 -0.16 5.09
CA GLY A 87 1.53 0.51 5.98
C GLY A 87 2.04 0.49 7.42
N THR A 88 1.20 0.83 8.39
CA THR A 88 1.57 0.83 9.81
C THR A 88 1.55 -0.58 10.39
N GLU A 89 2.33 -0.81 11.45
CA GLU A 89 2.23 -2.04 12.25
C GLU A 89 1.05 -1.97 13.23
N GLU A 90 0.61 -0.76 13.57
CA GLU A 90 -0.22 -0.48 14.74
C GLU A 90 -1.67 -0.94 14.59
N ALA A 91 -2.27 -0.89 13.40
CA ALA A 91 -3.61 -1.46 13.18
C ALA A 91 -3.66 -2.96 13.49
N LYS A 92 -2.52 -3.66 13.37
CA LYS A 92 -2.39 -5.10 13.58
C LYS A 92 -2.02 -5.47 15.02
N THR A 93 -1.66 -4.47 15.83
CA THR A 93 -1.19 -4.63 17.22
C THR A 93 -2.03 -3.77 18.17
N ASN A 94 -3.29 -3.49 17.82
CA ASN A 94 -4.17 -2.63 18.59
C ASN A 94 -4.43 -3.12 20.03
N ASP A 95 -4.28 -4.42 20.29
CA ASP A 95 -4.34 -4.97 21.65
C ASP A 95 -3.09 -4.68 22.50
N VAL A 96 -2.04 -4.12 21.91
CA VAL A 96 -0.86 -3.60 22.62
C VAL A 96 -0.86 -2.07 22.59
N THR A 97 -1.19 -1.47 21.45
CA THR A 97 -1.06 -0.02 21.22
C THR A 97 -2.27 0.79 21.67
N GLY A 98 -3.48 0.22 21.64
CA GLY A 98 -4.72 0.95 21.93
C GLY A 98 -4.99 2.12 20.97
N LYS A 99 -4.45 2.08 19.74
CA LYS A 99 -4.49 3.19 18.76
C LYS A 99 -5.92 3.54 18.30
N PHE A 100 -6.82 2.56 18.30
CA PHE A 100 -8.24 2.74 18.02
C PHE A 100 -9.05 2.41 19.28
N SER A 101 -9.79 3.41 19.78
CA SER A 101 -10.65 3.29 20.95
C SER A 101 -12.07 2.81 20.58
N HIS A 102 -12.90 2.54 21.59
CA HIS A 102 -14.32 2.29 21.33
C HIS A 102 -15.00 3.58 20.83
N GLY A 103 -15.86 3.46 19.84
CA GLY A 103 -16.46 4.63 19.17
C GLY A 103 -15.63 5.17 18.01
N GLU A 104 -14.40 4.71 17.83
CA GLU A 104 -13.57 5.07 16.67
C GLU A 104 -13.42 3.88 15.71
N TYR A 105 -13.36 4.17 14.41
CA TYR A 105 -12.98 3.23 13.38
C TYR A 105 -11.70 3.64 12.68
N GLY A 106 -10.91 2.63 12.31
CA GLY A 106 -9.84 2.76 11.34
C GLY A 106 -10.29 2.20 10.00
N MET A 107 -9.87 2.81 8.90
CA MET A 107 -10.09 2.25 7.57
C MET A 107 -8.80 2.27 6.77
N LEU A 108 -8.49 1.13 6.15
CA LEU A 108 -7.31 0.92 5.33
C LEU A 108 -7.75 0.81 3.87
N PHE A 109 -7.12 1.58 3.00
CA PHE A 109 -7.23 1.44 1.55
C PHE A 109 -5.88 0.95 1.03
N GLU A 110 -5.78 -0.33 0.72
CA GLU A 110 -4.58 -0.93 0.14
C GLU A 110 -4.67 -0.93 -1.39
N PHE A 111 -3.88 -0.08 -2.02
CA PHE A 111 -3.79 0.07 -3.47
C PHE A 111 -2.79 -0.94 -4.06
N GLY A 112 -3.07 -1.51 -5.23
CA GLY A 112 -2.13 -2.32 -6.00
C GLY A 112 -2.11 -3.83 -5.71
N ARG A 113 -2.85 -4.32 -4.70
CA ARG A 113 -2.99 -5.76 -4.39
C ARG A 113 -3.98 -6.44 -5.37
N PRO A 114 -3.79 -7.70 -5.83
CA PRO A 114 -2.73 -8.65 -5.48
C PRO A 114 -1.33 -8.28 -5.99
N VAL A 115 -1.21 -7.88 -7.26
CA VAL A 115 0.05 -7.47 -7.90
C VAL A 115 -0.26 -6.59 -9.14
N THR A 116 -1.27 -5.71 -9.06
CA THR A 116 -1.57 -4.78 -10.16
C THR A 116 -0.63 -3.58 -10.15
N GLY A 117 -0.03 -3.29 -8.99
CA GLY A 117 0.67 -2.04 -8.74
C GLY A 117 -0.29 -0.85 -8.69
N THR A 118 0.24 0.29 -8.27
CA THR A 118 -0.47 1.57 -8.33
C THR A 118 0.53 2.69 -8.61
N ARG A 119 0.09 3.71 -9.34
CA ARG A 119 0.79 5.00 -9.33
C ARG A 119 0.34 5.81 -8.12
N LEU A 120 1.23 6.64 -7.63
CA LEU A 120 0.95 7.50 -6.50
C LEU A 120 -0.06 8.62 -6.83
N THR A 121 -0.29 8.93 -8.11
CA THR A 121 -1.43 9.73 -8.58
C THR A 121 -2.79 9.16 -8.17
N GLU A 122 -2.96 7.83 -8.20
CA GLU A 122 -4.22 7.18 -7.82
C GLU A 122 -4.46 7.29 -6.31
N VAL A 123 -3.38 7.19 -5.53
CA VAL A 123 -3.43 7.41 -4.08
C VAL A 123 -3.78 8.86 -3.75
N GLU A 124 -3.23 9.84 -4.50
CA GLU A 124 -3.53 11.27 -4.31
C GLU A 124 -5.02 11.59 -4.48
N LYS A 125 -5.72 10.94 -5.42
CA LYS A 125 -7.17 11.12 -5.62
C LYS A 125 -7.93 10.85 -4.31
N ILE A 126 -7.56 9.79 -3.60
CA ILE A 126 -8.21 9.39 -2.34
C ILE A 126 -7.71 10.22 -1.16
N THR A 127 -6.41 10.54 -1.05
CA THR A 127 -5.93 11.38 0.06
C THR A 127 -6.56 12.78 0.02
N ARG A 128 -6.73 13.36 -1.16
CA ARG A 128 -7.41 14.65 -1.31
C ARG A 128 -8.88 14.60 -0.90
N ALA A 129 -9.59 13.54 -1.28
CA ALA A 129 -10.99 13.36 -0.89
C ALA A 129 -11.13 13.16 0.63
N VAL A 130 -10.30 12.30 1.22
CA VAL A 130 -10.23 12.08 2.67
C VAL A 130 -10.05 13.39 3.42
N CYS A 131 -9.05 14.19 3.03
CA CYS A 131 -8.76 15.48 3.63
C CYS A 131 -9.89 16.51 3.41
N ALA A 132 -10.48 16.58 2.21
CA ALA A 132 -11.58 17.50 1.91
C ALA A 132 -12.85 17.21 2.75
N HIS A 133 -13.07 15.95 3.11
CA HIS A 133 -14.14 15.53 4.03
C HIS A 133 -13.74 15.63 5.51
N GLY A 134 -12.53 16.08 5.83
CA GLY A 134 -12.07 16.21 7.22
C GLY A 134 -11.88 14.88 7.92
N PHE A 135 -11.49 13.82 7.21
CA PHE A 135 -11.03 12.57 7.80
C PHE A 135 -9.52 12.64 8.08
N GLU A 136 -9.07 12.08 9.20
CA GLU A 136 -7.66 12.13 9.61
C GLU A 136 -6.88 11.00 8.96
N ILE A 137 -5.80 11.32 8.23
CA ILE A 137 -4.78 10.36 7.83
C ILE A 137 -3.82 10.16 9.01
N LEU A 138 -3.56 8.90 9.39
CA LEU A 138 -2.66 8.59 10.50
C LEU A 138 -1.25 9.13 10.23
N LYS A 139 -0.68 9.86 11.20
CA LYS A 139 0.63 10.53 11.06
C LYS A 139 1.79 9.56 10.88
N GLU A 140 1.67 8.37 11.46
CA GLU A 140 2.66 7.30 11.37
C GLU A 140 2.54 6.50 10.06
N ASN A 141 1.45 6.69 9.30
CA ASN A 141 1.27 6.00 8.03
C ASN A 141 2.27 6.53 6.99
N PRO A 142 2.91 5.65 6.20
CA PRO A 142 3.91 6.10 5.22
C PRO A 142 3.40 7.12 4.19
N VAL A 143 2.12 7.04 3.81
CA VAL A 143 1.50 8.00 2.88
C VAL A 143 1.56 9.43 3.43
N PHE A 144 1.42 9.60 4.75
CA PHE A 144 1.49 10.92 5.39
C PHE A 144 2.84 11.63 5.11
N GLY A 145 3.94 10.88 5.06
CA GLY A 145 5.28 11.40 4.73
C GLY A 145 5.45 11.85 3.27
N LEU A 146 4.62 11.31 2.37
CA LEU A 146 4.64 11.59 0.92
C LEU A 146 3.83 12.82 0.53
N LEU A 147 2.98 13.32 1.43
CA LEU A 147 2.17 14.52 1.17
C LEU A 147 3.05 15.78 1.11
N GLU A 148 2.76 16.71 0.22
CA GLU A 148 3.30 18.07 0.19
C GLU A 148 2.55 18.92 1.22
N ASP A 149 1.22 18.83 1.17
CA ASP A 149 0.31 19.51 2.07
C ASP A 149 -0.60 18.48 2.77
N LYS A 150 -0.57 18.49 4.10
CA LYS A 150 -1.25 17.50 4.94
C LYS A 150 -2.73 17.83 5.11
N GLU A 151 -3.08 19.10 4.97
CA GLU A 151 -4.46 19.57 5.11
C GLU A 151 -5.27 19.32 3.85
N SER A 152 -4.68 19.51 2.66
CA SER A 152 -5.36 19.21 1.40
C SER A 152 -5.18 17.78 0.92
N GLY A 153 -4.26 17.00 1.52
CA GLY A 153 -3.93 15.65 1.06
C GLY A 153 -3.16 15.63 -0.26
N LEU A 154 -2.55 16.74 -0.66
CA LEU A 154 -1.78 16.86 -1.90
C LEU A 154 -0.46 16.10 -1.78
N MET A 155 -0.12 15.28 -2.78
CA MET A 155 1.14 14.54 -2.79
C MET A 155 2.27 15.38 -3.37
N LYS A 156 3.49 15.18 -2.86
CA LYS A 156 4.71 15.80 -3.41
C LYS A 156 4.89 15.44 -4.88
N LYS A 157 5.18 16.47 -5.69
CA LYS A 157 5.20 16.36 -7.15
C LYS A 157 6.21 15.32 -7.64
N GLU A 158 7.35 15.19 -6.97
CA GLU A 158 8.39 14.23 -7.31
C GLU A 158 7.94 12.77 -7.17
N TYR A 159 6.93 12.48 -6.34
CA TYR A 159 6.46 11.11 -6.10
C TYR A 159 5.27 10.69 -6.97
N ARG A 160 4.45 11.63 -7.45
CA ARG A 160 3.16 11.33 -8.11
C ARG A 160 3.24 10.27 -9.20
N ASN A 161 4.27 10.34 -10.05
CA ASN A 161 4.43 9.43 -11.19
C ASN A 161 5.11 8.10 -10.85
N GLU A 162 5.64 7.95 -9.64
CA GLU A 162 6.25 6.71 -9.19
C GLU A 162 5.19 5.60 -9.06
N LYS A 163 5.52 4.42 -9.57
CA LYS A 163 4.69 3.21 -9.48
C LYS A 163 5.23 2.31 -8.39
N VAL A 164 4.37 1.89 -7.46
CA VAL A 164 4.70 0.98 -6.36
C VAL A 164 3.88 -0.30 -6.47
N LEU A 165 4.37 -1.41 -5.91
CA LEU A 165 3.63 -2.68 -5.92
C LEU A 165 2.35 -2.59 -5.10
N SER A 166 2.45 -2.07 -3.88
CA SER A 166 1.29 -1.83 -3.03
C SER A 166 1.59 -0.75 -2.00
N ILE A 167 0.58 0.03 -1.62
CA ILE A 167 0.69 1.01 -0.53
C ILE A 167 -0.64 1.12 0.20
N ILE A 168 -0.61 1.30 1.51
CA ILE A 168 -1.80 1.33 2.35
C ILE A 168 -1.99 2.75 2.88
N LEU A 169 -3.11 3.38 2.52
CA LEU A 169 -3.59 4.59 3.18
C LEU A 169 -4.42 4.20 4.39
N GLU A 170 -4.12 4.77 5.54
CA GLU A 170 -4.86 4.51 6.78
C GLU A 170 -5.47 5.80 7.31
N ILE A 171 -6.78 5.75 7.54
CA ILE A 171 -7.56 6.85 8.09
C ILE A 171 -8.21 6.45 9.40
N ARG A 172 -8.50 7.45 10.24
CA ARG A 172 -9.27 7.30 11.47
C ARG A 172 -10.43 8.29 11.49
N PHE A 173 -11.56 7.84 12.03
CA PHE A 173 -12.76 8.65 12.16
C PHE A 173 -13.71 8.07 13.23
N GLU A 174 -14.62 8.90 13.73
CA GLU A 174 -15.68 8.51 14.66
C GLU A 174 -16.67 7.55 13.99
N ALA A 175 -17.14 6.54 14.72
CA ALA A 175 -17.98 5.46 14.21
C ALA A 175 -19.25 5.98 13.51
N GLU A 176 -19.84 7.07 14.01
CA GLU A 176 -21.03 7.71 13.45
C GLU A 176 -20.82 8.24 12.02
N ARG A 177 -19.56 8.46 11.62
CA ARG A 177 -19.20 8.95 10.27
C ARG A 177 -18.98 7.81 9.27
N LEU A 178 -19.17 6.55 9.64
CA LEU A 178 -18.99 5.42 8.71
C LEU A 178 -19.84 5.57 7.45
N SER A 179 -21.11 5.97 7.59
CA SER A 179 -21.98 6.18 6.43
C SER A 179 -21.52 7.32 5.52
N GLU A 180 -20.86 8.34 6.08
CA GLU A 180 -20.25 9.41 5.28
C GLU A 180 -19.13 8.84 4.43
N VAL A 181 -18.18 8.10 5.02
CA VAL A 181 -17.05 7.47 4.29
C VAL A 181 -17.54 6.57 3.16
N VAL A 182 -18.55 5.72 3.42
CA VAL A 182 -19.11 4.81 2.41
C VAL A 182 -19.77 5.59 1.26
N LYS A 183 -20.40 6.73 1.53
CA LYS A 183 -21.08 7.52 0.49
C LYS A 183 -20.17 8.45 -0.28
N THR A 184 -19.06 8.90 0.32
CA THR A 184 -18.20 9.92 -0.29
C THR A 184 -16.90 9.36 -0.84
N ILE A 185 -16.30 8.36 -0.17
CA ILE A 185 -15.00 7.81 -0.56
C ILE A 185 -15.14 6.56 -1.43
N PHE A 186 -16.05 5.63 -1.10
CA PHE A 186 -16.15 4.37 -1.85
C PHE A 186 -16.49 4.55 -3.33
N PRO A 187 -17.39 5.47 -3.74
CA PRO A 187 -17.65 5.68 -5.16
C PRO A 187 -16.41 6.12 -5.95
N LEU A 188 -15.46 6.81 -5.31
CA LEU A 188 -14.22 7.25 -5.96
C LEU A 188 -13.29 6.09 -6.28
N LEU A 189 -13.46 4.93 -5.63
CA LEU A 189 -12.63 3.74 -5.86
C LEU A 189 -12.91 3.12 -7.24
N ASP A 190 -14.11 3.31 -7.79
CA ASP A 190 -14.51 2.78 -9.10
C ASP A 190 -13.81 3.51 -10.27
N ASP A 191 -13.34 4.75 -10.04
CA ASP A 191 -12.68 5.60 -11.03
C ASP A 191 -11.13 5.50 -10.99
N LEU A 192 -10.59 4.58 -10.20
CA LEU A 192 -9.15 4.40 -10.05
C LEU A 192 -8.58 3.41 -11.06
N GLU A 193 -7.38 3.71 -11.55
CA GLU A 193 -6.59 2.81 -12.42
C GLU A 193 -5.74 1.84 -11.59
N THR A 194 -6.35 1.25 -10.56
CA THR A 194 -5.72 0.24 -9.69
C THR A 194 -6.78 -0.55 -8.95
N VAL A 195 -6.40 -1.69 -8.37
CA VAL A 195 -7.25 -2.42 -7.45
C VAL A 195 -7.05 -1.89 -6.04
N VAL A 196 -8.15 -1.61 -5.34
CA VAL A 196 -8.13 -1.20 -3.92
C VAL A 196 -8.80 -2.26 -3.06
N SER A 197 -8.06 -2.78 -2.10
CA SER A 197 -8.60 -3.64 -1.03
C SER A 197 -8.90 -2.78 0.20
N VAL A 198 -10.16 -2.78 0.64
CA VAL A 198 -10.60 -1.99 1.80
C VAL A 198 -10.66 -2.88 3.04
N GLY A 199 -9.99 -2.44 4.11
CA GLY A 199 -10.06 -3.05 5.44
C GLY A 199 -10.68 -2.08 6.44
N LEU A 200 -11.43 -2.60 7.41
CA LEU A 200 -11.97 -1.83 8.53
C LEU A 200 -11.37 -2.36 9.84
N VAL A 201 -10.89 -1.45 10.68
CA VAL A 201 -10.43 -1.72 12.05
C VAL A 201 -11.52 -1.26 13.00
N THR A 202 -11.92 -2.15 13.89
CA THR A 202 -12.92 -1.88 14.92
C THR A 202 -12.65 -2.78 16.13
N ARG A 203 -13.34 -2.50 17.23
CA ARG A 203 -13.28 -3.32 18.45
C ARG A 203 -14.58 -4.10 18.61
N PHE A 204 -14.46 -5.32 19.10
CA PHE A 204 -15.61 -6.06 19.60
C PHE A 204 -16.27 -5.29 20.75
N SER A 205 -17.59 -5.34 20.81
CA SER A 205 -18.32 -4.88 21.98
C SER A 205 -17.97 -5.74 23.20
N GLU A 206 -18.35 -5.31 24.40
CA GLU A 206 -18.26 -6.13 25.63
C GLU A 206 -19.02 -7.46 25.54
N ARG A 207 -20.02 -7.55 24.65
CA ARG A 207 -20.81 -8.76 24.41
C ARG A 207 -20.21 -9.65 23.31
N GLY A 208 -19.10 -9.23 22.70
CA GLY A 208 -18.41 -9.99 21.65
C GLY A 208 -19.05 -9.89 20.27
N ASP A 209 -19.94 -8.91 20.05
CA ASP A 209 -20.54 -8.64 18.73
C ASP A 209 -19.85 -7.47 18.01
N LEU A 210 -20.06 -7.41 16.69
CA LEU A 210 -19.55 -6.37 15.79
C LEU A 210 -20.72 -5.71 15.04
N PRO A 211 -21.37 -4.69 15.64
CA PRO A 211 -22.51 -4.00 15.05
C PRO A 211 -22.23 -3.44 13.64
N VAL A 212 -20.97 -3.05 13.40
CA VAL A 212 -20.55 -2.46 12.14
C VAL A 212 -20.77 -3.35 10.92
N ILE A 213 -20.77 -4.68 11.10
CA ILE A 213 -21.05 -5.61 10.01
C ILE A 213 -22.49 -5.40 9.48
N GLN A 214 -23.46 -5.25 10.39
CA GLN A 214 -24.85 -5.03 10.02
C GLN A 214 -25.04 -3.65 9.37
N GLU A 215 -24.34 -2.63 9.87
CA GLU A 215 -24.36 -1.28 9.30
C GLU A 215 -23.81 -1.25 7.87
N LEU A 216 -22.69 -1.92 7.60
CA LEU A 216 -22.11 -2.05 6.26
C LEU A 216 -23.03 -2.81 5.32
N GLN A 217 -23.62 -3.92 5.79
CA GLN A 217 -24.58 -4.70 5.00
C GLN A 217 -25.85 -3.90 4.65
N ALA A 218 -26.37 -3.09 5.58
CA ALA A 218 -27.49 -2.18 5.33
C ALA A 218 -27.16 -1.14 4.25
N GLN A 219 -25.88 -0.76 4.13
CA GLN A 219 -25.35 0.12 3.08
C GLN A 219 -24.92 -0.64 1.82
N LYS A 220 -25.26 -1.93 1.71
CA LYS A 220 -24.91 -2.82 0.59
C LYS A 220 -23.40 -3.00 0.37
N VAL A 221 -22.59 -2.78 1.40
CA VAL A 221 -21.16 -3.09 1.40
C VAL A 221 -20.99 -4.56 1.79
N ALA A 222 -20.37 -5.34 0.90
CA ALA A 222 -20.09 -6.74 1.16
C ALA A 222 -18.96 -6.89 2.18
N VAL A 223 -19.24 -7.56 3.30
CA VAL A 223 -18.24 -7.87 4.33
C VAL A 223 -17.76 -9.31 4.16
N ARG A 224 -16.45 -9.51 4.07
CA ARG A 224 -15.83 -10.85 4.00
C ARG A 224 -15.67 -11.43 5.41
N PRO A 225 -15.76 -12.76 5.58
CA PRO A 225 -15.61 -13.39 6.89
C PRO A 225 -14.17 -13.38 7.42
N ASN A 226 -13.18 -13.08 6.56
CA ASN A 226 -11.78 -13.07 6.90
C ASN A 226 -11.43 -11.81 7.70
N ALA A 227 -10.89 -11.99 8.91
CA ALA A 227 -10.41 -10.89 9.73
C ALA A 227 -9.13 -11.31 10.45
N LYS A 228 -8.24 -10.33 10.69
CA LYS A 228 -7.22 -10.46 11.71
C LYS A 228 -7.82 -10.02 13.03
N ILE A 229 -7.90 -10.95 13.99
CA ILE A 229 -8.49 -10.69 15.30
C ILE A 229 -7.38 -10.60 16.34
N ASN A 230 -7.25 -9.43 16.96
CA ASN A 230 -6.45 -9.29 18.17
C ASN A 230 -7.23 -9.88 19.35
N VAL A 231 -6.65 -10.87 20.03
CA VAL A 231 -7.31 -11.63 21.11
C VAL A 231 -7.25 -10.92 22.49
N GLY A 232 -6.69 -9.71 22.55
CA GLY A 232 -6.68 -8.89 23.76
C GLY A 232 -5.58 -9.25 24.78
N LEU A 233 -4.57 -10.02 24.37
CA LEU A 233 -3.49 -10.45 25.26
C LEU A 233 -2.47 -9.33 25.56
N GLY A 234 -2.37 -8.32 24.69
CA GLY A 234 -1.43 -7.21 24.87
C GLY A 234 -1.79 -6.22 25.98
N ARG A 235 -3.07 -6.15 26.39
CA ARG A 235 -3.60 -5.33 27.50
C ARG A 235 -3.03 -3.89 27.49
N PRO A 236 -3.47 -3.01 26.58
CA PRO A 236 -2.93 -1.65 26.48
C PRO A 236 -3.27 -0.87 27.77
N LEU A 237 -2.33 -0.05 28.24
CA LEU A 237 -2.45 0.69 29.51
C LEU A 237 -3.44 1.87 29.44
N ILE A 238 -3.92 2.21 28.24
CA ILE A 238 -4.85 3.30 27.97
C ILE A 238 -5.90 2.75 26.99
N SER A 239 -7.19 2.97 27.27
CA SER A 239 -8.33 2.44 26.50
C SER A 239 -9.25 3.54 26.01
#